data_AF-A0A1G0HBZ1-F1
#
_entry.id   AF-A0A1G0HBZ1-F1
#
_cell.length_a   1.000
_cell.length_b   1.000
_cell.length_c   1.000
_cell.angle_alpha   90.00
_cell.angle_beta   90.00
_cell.angle_gamma   90.00
#
_symmetry.space_group_name_H-M   'P 1'
#
loop_
_entity.id
_entity.type
_entity.pdbx_description
1 polymer ?
#
loop_
_entity_poly.entity_id
_entity_poly.type
_entity_poly.pdbx_seq_one_letter_code
_entity_poly.pdbx_strand_id
1 'polypeptide(L)'
;MLLWNGRVNSKANPRCMIKETSEISAVLKECRYNTFVLLDLDKTVHDASQELGGDAWFVDMHEHARQVMPDQPTMRRAAVVELYHLVQHYTLVKPVEENTVRIIRLLQDMHIPVIALTSRGKEIIQPTLRQLAQIGVDFSRNWDDLQGVIRLDESSPAIFREGVIFCSGSDKGVCLDMFFKYLKEYAKSFPAHVVMMDDARRHLEAVEKVVAAHGCDFTGLRYGRLDEKTAQWNRKKAIKQLHTLSAEQFTEQQQALLATLQIPPASPSASPRQTYAFFTEQSSSVSREKRLLESNSKDDDAGMIRGKARMRSASLSRG
;
A
#
# COMPACT_ATOMS: atom_id res chain seq x y z
N MET A 1 -14.09 29.02 -2.46
CA MET A 1 -14.30 28.58 -1.08
C MET A 1 -15.81 28.46 -0.86
N LEU A 2 -16.37 27.27 -1.09
CA LEU A 2 -17.82 27.02 -0.94
C LEU A 2 -18.04 26.46 0.47
N LEU A 3 -18.76 27.22 1.29
CA LEU A 3 -19.15 26.85 2.65
C LEU A 3 -20.22 25.74 2.60
N TRP A 4 -19.96 24.64 3.31
CA TRP A 4 -20.88 23.53 3.49
C TRP A 4 -22.05 23.95 4.39
N ASN A 5 -23.22 24.21 3.80
CA ASN A 5 -24.48 24.36 4.54
C ASN A 5 -25.12 22.98 4.73
N GLY A 6 -24.95 22.41 5.92
CA GLY A 6 -25.58 21.15 6.31
C GLY A 6 -27.10 21.25 6.33
N ARG A 7 -27.75 20.89 5.22
CA ARG A 7 -29.12 20.39 5.25
C ARG A 7 -29.07 18.87 5.29
N VAL A 8 -29.44 18.32 6.43
CA VAL A 8 -29.78 16.90 6.57
C VAL A 8 -31.10 16.69 5.82
N ASN A 9 -31.00 16.48 4.50
CA ASN A 9 -32.09 15.85 3.77
C ASN A 9 -32.30 14.47 4.38
N SER A 10 -33.55 14.08 4.62
CA SER A 10 -33.95 12.73 5.02
C SER A 10 -33.35 11.71 4.03
N LYS A 11 -32.16 11.18 4.34
CA LYS A 11 -31.38 10.39 3.38
C LYS A 11 -32.06 9.04 3.21
N ALA A 12 -32.38 8.71 1.96
CA ALA A 12 -32.55 7.32 1.56
C ALA A 12 -31.36 6.49 2.10
N ASN A 13 -31.62 5.24 2.49
CA ASN A 13 -30.57 4.35 2.99
C ASN A 13 -29.39 4.33 2.00
N PRO A 14 -28.14 4.45 2.48
CA PRO A 14 -26.97 4.40 1.61
C PRO A 14 -26.95 3.09 0.83
N ARG A 15 -26.58 3.17 -0.44
CA ARG A 15 -26.42 1.99 -1.30
C ARG A 15 -25.05 1.38 -1.03
N CYS A 16 -25.04 0.14 -0.55
CA CYS A 16 -23.84 -0.62 -0.29
C CYS A 16 -23.82 -1.89 -1.12
N MET A 17 -22.68 -2.21 -1.72
CA MET A 17 -22.48 -3.47 -2.43
C MET A 17 -21.02 -3.90 -2.43
N ILE A 18 -20.78 -5.21 -2.45
CA ILE A 18 -19.46 -5.81 -2.65
C ILE A 18 -19.49 -6.67 -3.92
N LYS A 19 -18.52 -6.47 -4.81
CA LYS A 19 -18.34 -7.20 -6.06
C LYS A 19 -16.98 -7.89 -6.08
N GLU A 20 -16.88 -9.02 -6.78
CA GLU A 20 -15.61 -9.65 -7.09
C GLU A 20 -14.97 -9.01 -8.33
N THR A 21 -13.65 -8.88 -8.35
CA THR A 21 -12.88 -8.44 -9.51
C THR A 21 -11.45 -8.99 -9.45
N SER A 22 -10.82 -9.13 -10.62
CA SER A 22 -9.40 -9.46 -10.77
C SER A 22 -8.63 -8.35 -11.49
N GLU A 23 -9.20 -7.15 -11.59
CA GLU A 23 -8.65 -6.02 -12.35
C GLU A 23 -8.67 -4.75 -11.50
N ILE A 24 -7.51 -4.17 -11.24
CA ILE A 24 -7.34 -2.92 -10.48
C ILE A 24 -8.09 -1.77 -11.15
N SER A 25 -8.20 -1.80 -12.49
CA SER A 25 -8.95 -0.81 -13.28
C SER A 25 -10.44 -0.74 -12.96
N ALA A 26 -11.01 -1.75 -12.30
CA ALA A 26 -12.40 -1.73 -11.84
C ALA A 26 -12.71 -0.54 -10.93
N VAL A 27 -11.72 -0.04 -10.16
CA VAL A 27 -11.89 1.15 -9.30
C VAL A 27 -12.35 2.38 -10.10
N LEU A 28 -11.85 2.55 -11.33
CA LEU A 28 -12.18 3.69 -12.19
C LEU A 28 -13.66 3.67 -12.60
N LYS A 29 -14.22 2.48 -12.82
CA LYS A 29 -15.62 2.31 -13.28
C LYS A 29 -16.63 2.63 -12.18
N GLU A 30 -16.24 2.45 -10.92
CA GLU A 30 -17.11 2.68 -9.76
C GLU A 30 -16.99 4.11 -9.22
N CYS A 31 -15.95 4.85 -9.62
CA CYS A 31 -15.78 6.25 -9.22
C CYS A 31 -16.89 7.13 -9.80
N ARG A 32 -17.47 7.96 -8.93
CA ARG A 32 -18.44 8.99 -9.28
C ARG A 32 -18.16 10.29 -8.52
N TYR A 33 -18.99 11.30 -8.74
CA TYR A 33 -18.85 12.58 -8.05
C TYR A 33 -18.72 12.42 -6.52
N ASN A 34 -17.75 13.11 -5.92
CA ASN A 34 -17.42 13.08 -4.50
C ASN A 34 -17.14 11.66 -3.94
N THR A 35 -16.37 10.88 -4.70
CA THR A 35 -15.88 9.55 -4.29
C THR A 35 -14.54 9.68 -3.56
N PHE A 36 -14.37 8.94 -2.47
CA PHE A 36 -13.05 8.58 -1.94
C PHE A 36 -12.70 7.16 -2.39
N VAL A 37 -11.44 6.95 -2.74
CA VAL A 37 -10.91 5.62 -3.08
C VAL A 37 -10.03 5.13 -1.95
N LEU A 38 -10.33 3.94 -1.42
CA LEU A 38 -9.53 3.23 -0.44
C LEU A 38 -8.89 2.01 -1.10
N LEU A 39 -7.57 1.85 -0.96
CA LEU A 39 -6.85 0.69 -1.47
C LEU A 39 -6.15 -0.01 -0.31
N ASP A 40 -6.34 -1.31 -0.17
CA ASP A 40 -5.40 -2.10 0.61
C ASP A 40 -4.01 -2.13 -0.07
N LEU A 41 -2.97 -2.48 0.70
CA LEU A 41 -1.61 -2.57 0.18
C LEU A 41 -1.23 -3.97 -0.26
N ASP A 42 -1.13 -4.91 0.67
CA ASP A 42 -0.64 -6.26 0.42
C ASP A 42 -1.63 -7.02 -0.47
N LYS A 43 -1.13 -7.64 -1.54
CA LYS A 43 -1.94 -8.35 -2.56
C LYS A 43 -2.97 -7.50 -3.32
N THR A 44 -3.01 -6.19 -3.08
CA THR A 44 -3.89 -5.26 -3.79
C THR A 44 -3.08 -4.25 -4.61
N VAL A 45 -2.29 -3.39 -3.95
CA VAL A 45 -1.42 -2.42 -4.64
C VAL A 45 -0.10 -3.08 -5.02
N HIS A 46 0.49 -3.83 -4.11
CA HIS A 46 1.75 -4.52 -4.35
C HIS A 46 1.78 -5.92 -3.75
N ASP A 47 2.73 -6.73 -4.21
CA ASP A 47 3.01 -8.05 -3.69
C ASP A 47 4.52 -8.21 -3.48
N ALA A 48 4.91 -9.14 -2.61
CA ALA A 48 6.31 -9.48 -2.42
C ALA A 48 6.88 -10.09 -3.72
N SER A 49 8.09 -9.67 -4.08
CA SER A 49 8.82 -10.22 -5.24
C SER A 49 9.40 -11.62 -4.95
N GLN A 50 9.34 -12.06 -3.69
CA GLN A 50 9.83 -13.33 -3.18
C GLN A 50 8.75 -14.03 -2.32
N GLU A 51 8.95 -15.30 -1.94
CA GLU A 51 8.00 -16.03 -1.10
C GLU A 51 8.04 -15.55 0.37
N LEU A 52 9.19 -15.03 0.79
CA LEU A 52 9.43 -14.44 2.11
C LEU A 52 8.83 -13.03 2.22
N GLY A 53 8.20 -12.74 3.36
CA GLY A 53 7.73 -11.39 3.68
C GLY A 53 6.33 -11.05 3.15
N GLY A 54 5.72 -11.91 2.34
CA GLY A 54 4.32 -11.78 1.92
C GLY A 54 3.34 -12.28 3.00
N ASP A 55 2.05 -12.03 2.78
CA ASP A 55 0.96 -12.44 3.68
C ASP A 55 0.89 -13.97 3.88
N ALA A 56 1.06 -14.77 2.82
CA ALA A 56 1.07 -16.22 2.93
C ALA A 56 2.17 -16.74 3.88
N TRP A 57 3.37 -16.14 3.81
CA TRP A 57 4.45 -16.46 4.73
C TRP A 57 4.11 -16.03 6.17
N PHE A 58 3.53 -14.85 6.35
CA PHE A 58 3.13 -14.37 7.67
C PHE A 58 2.08 -15.29 8.34
N VAL A 59 1.09 -15.76 7.57
CA VAL A 59 0.10 -16.74 8.03
C VAL A 59 0.75 -18.07 8.40
N ASP A 60 1.66 -18.59 7.56
CA ASP A 60 2.39 -19.83 7.87
C ASP A 60 3.25 -19.70 9.13
N MET A 61 3.90 -18.55 9.34
CA MET A 61 4.67 -18.28 10.57
C MET A 61 3.78 -18.25 11.81
N HIS A 62 2.57 -17.70 11.72
CA HIS A 62 1.61 -17.76 12.82
C HIS A 62 1.19 -19.20 13.15
N GLU A 63 0.92 -20.03 12.14
CA GLU A 63 0.54 -21.43 12.34
C GLU A 63 1.72 -22.27 12.88
N HIS A 64 2.92 -22.09 12.32
CA HIS A 64 4.15 -22.72 12.84
C HIS A 64 4.38 -22.35 14.31
N ALA A 65 4.31 -21.06 14.63
CA ALA A 65 4.50 -20.59 15.99
C ALA A 65 3.41 -21.11 16.95
N ARG A 66 2.19 -21.38 16.47
CA ARG A 66 1.12 -22.00 17.27
C ARG A 66 1.46 -23.44 17.67
N GLN A 67 2.19 -24.15 16.82
CA GLN A 67 2.62 -25.53 17.07
C GLN A 67 3.80 -25.59 18.05
N VAL A 68 4.75 -24.66 17.93
CA VAL A 68 5.97 -24.67 18.76
C VAL A 68 5.83 -23.90 20.09
N MET A 69 4.86 -22.98 20.17
CA MET A 69 4.55 -22.17 21.36
C MET A 69 3.03 -22.19 21.65
N PRO A 70 2.43 -23.34 21.97
CA PRO A 70 0.98 -23.47 22.17
C PRO A 70 0.47 -22.63 23.35
N ASP A 71 1.19 -22.66 24.48
CA ASP A 71 0.74 -22.11 25.77
C ASP A 71 1.10 -20.63 25.98
N GLN A 72 1.71 -19.98 24.99
CA GLN A 72 2.21 -18.60 25.11
C GLN A 72 1.65 -17.68 24.01
N PRO A 73 0.32 -17.47 23.95
CA PRO A 73 -0.32 -16.78 22.82
C PRO A 73 0.17 -15.35 22.60
N THR A 74 0.41 -14.59 23.68
CA THR A 74 0.89 -13.21 23.62
C THR A 74 2.34 -13.14 23.12
N MET A 75 3.24 -13.93 23.71
CA MET A 75 4.64 -13.97 23.29
C MET A 75 4.77 -14.48 21.86
N ARG A 76 4.03 -15.53 21.50
CA ARG A 76 3.95 -16.06 20.13
C ARG A 76 3.58 -14.98 19.13
N ARG A 77 2.50 -14.23 19.39
CA ARG A 77 2.05 -13.17 18.49
C ARG A 77 3.12 -12.08 18.37
N ALA A 78 3.70 -11.65 19.49
CA ALA A 78 4.76 -10.65 19.50
C ALA A 78 5.98 -11.10 18.68
N ALA A 79 6.46 -12.33 18.87
CA ALA A 79 7.62 -12.86 18.17
C ALA A 79 7.41 -12.97 16.65
N VAL A 80 6.23 -13.44 16.20
CA VAL A 80 5.92 -13.51 14.76
C VAL A 80 5.81 -12.11 14.15
N VAL A 81 5.19 -11.16 14.85
CA VAL A 81 5.08 -9.77 14.39
C VAL A 81 6.46 -9.11 14.33
N GLU A 82 7.31 -9.34 15.33
CA GLU A 82 8.67 -8.83 15.36
C GLU A 82 9.52 -9.38 14.20
N LEU A 83 9.43 -10.69 13.94
CA LEU A 83 10.11 -11.30 12.81
C LEU A 83 9.59 -10.75 11.47
N TYR A 84 8.27 -10.60 11.34
CA TYR A 84 7.67 -9.99 10.15
C TYR A 84 8.17 -8.56 9.95
N HIS A 85 8.22 -7.76 11.01
CA HIS A 85 8.73 -6.40 10.95
C HIS A 85 10.17 -6.34 10.47
N LEU A 86 11.03 -7.19 11.04
CA LEU A 86 12.42 -7.31 10.63
C LEU A 86 12.55 -7.68 9.14
N VAL A 87 11.80 -8.67 8.69
CA VAL A 87 11.82 -9.12 7.28
C VAL A 87 11.35 -8.00 6.33
N GLN A 88 10.36 -7.18 6.73
CA GLN A 88 9.89 -6.07 5.89
C GLN A 88 10.98 -5.04 5.56
N HIS A 89 12.04 -4.92 6.35
CA HIS A 89 13.16 -4.03 5.99
C HIS A 89 13.90 -4.48 4.73
N TYR A 90 13.80 -5.76 4.38
CA TYR A 90 14.52 -6.39 3.27
C TYR A 90 13.59 -6.94 2.18
N THR A 91 12.28 -6.98 2.44
CA THR A 91 11.27 -7.39 1.47
C THR A 91 11.26 -6.44 0.28
N LEU A 92 11.56 -6.98 -0.90
CA LEU A 92 11.30 -6.32 -2.18
C LEU A 92 9.84 -6.51 -2.58
N VAL A 93 9.25 -5.49 -3.18
CA VAL A 93 7.87 -5.51 -3.66
C VAL A 93 7.81 -5.18 -5.14
N LYS A 94 6.71 -5.58 -5.77
CA LYS A 94 6.33 -5.19 -7.13
C LYS A 94 4.85 -4.83 -7.16
N PRO A 95 4.41 -3.95 -8.08
CA PRO A 95 2.98 -3.76 -8.31
C PRO A 95 2.30 -5.10 -8.60
N VAL A 96 1.06 -5.27 -8.14
CA VAL A 96 0.28 -6.48 -8.47
C VAL A 96 -0.02 -6.53 -9.97
N GLU A 97 -0.34 -5.38 -10.56
CA GLU A 97 -0.51 -5.18 -11.99
C GLU A 97 0.39 -4.05 -12.49
N GLU A 98 0.87 -4.15 -13.73
CA GLU A 98 1.76 -3.14 -14.34
C GLU A 98 1.14 -1.74 -14.36
N ASN A 99 -0.18 -1.65 -14.50
CA ASN A 99 -0.92 -0.39 -14.57
C ASN A 99 -1.33 0.18 -13.20
N THR A 100 -1.11 -0.53 -12.08
CA THR A 100 -1.55 -0.10 -10.74
C THR A 100 -1.08 1.32 -10.42
N VAL A 101 0.21 1.60 -10.66
CA VAL A 101 0.82 2.91 -10.40
C VAL A 101 0.16 4.01 -11.22
N ARG A 102 -0.09 3.73 -12.52
CA ARG A 102 -0.73 4.67 -13.44
C ARG A 102 -2.18 4.95 -13.02
N ILE A 103 -2.91 3.95 -12.56
CA ILE A 103 -4.31 4.11 -12.13
C ILE A 103 -4.40 4.95 -10.86
N ILE A 104 -3.52 4.71 -9.87
CA ILE A 104 -3.46 5.54 -8.65
C ILE A 104 -3.17 6.99 -9.04
N ARG A 105 -2.17 7.24 -9.89
CA ARG A 105 -1.84 8.59 -10.35
C ARG A 105 -3.00 9.25 -11.09
N LEU A 106 -3.67 8.52 -11.98
CA LEU A 106 -4.82 9.02 -12.73
C LEU A 106 -5.96 9.46 -11.80
N LEU A 107 -6.29 8.64 -10.79
CA LEU A 107 -7.29 9.01 -9.78
C LEU A 107 -6.91 10.32 -9.06
N GLN A 108 -5.64 10.42 -8.63
CA GLN A 108 -5.14 11.61 -7.94
C GLN A 108 -5.11 12.85 -8.84
N ASP A 109 -4.76 12.70 -10.12
CA ASP A 109 -4.73 13.78 -11.13
C ASP A 109 -6.15 14.29 -11.43
N MET A 110 -7.16 13.44 -11.27
CA MET A 110 -8.57 13.82 -11.31
C MET A 110 -9.09 14.40 -9.99
N HIS A 111 -8.19 14.67 -9.03
CA HIS A 111 -8.53 15.14 -7.67
C HIS A 111 -9.48 14.23 -6.90
N ILE A 112 -9.49 12.92 -7.21
CA ILE A 112 -10.20 11.92 -6.41
C ILE A 112 -9.29 11.52 -5.26
N PRO A 113 -9.68 11.75 -3.98
CA PRO A 113 -8.84 11.39 -2.85
C PRO A 113 -8.60 9.88 -2.80
N VAL A 114 -7.33 9.48 -2.86
CA VAL A 114 -6.89 8.08 -2.74
C VAL A 114 -6.19 7.90 -1.39
N ILE A 115 -6.61 6.89 -0.64
CA ILE A 115 -6.05 6.53 0.67
C ILE A 115 -5.64 5.07 0.63
N ALA A 116 -4.44 4.76 1.09
CA ALA A 116 -4.10 3.39 1.40
C ALA A 116 -4.59 3.01 2.81
N LEU A 117 -5.20 1.86 2.99
CA LEU A 117 -5.72 1.38 4.28
C LEU A 117 -5.20 -0.03 4.56
N THR A 118 -4.19 -0.13 5.42
CA THR A 118 -3.42 -1.36 5.62
C THR A 118 -3.44 -1.86 7.06
N SER A 119 -3.42 -3.18 7.23
CA SER A 119 -3.27 -3.81 8.55
C SER A 119 -1.83 -3.78 9.08
N ARG A 120 -0.86 -3.30 8.28
CA ARG A 120 0.55 -3.16 8.71
C ARG A 120 0.71 -2.28 9.96
N GLY A 121 1.72 -2.63 10.77
CA GLY A 121 2.09 -1.98 12.02
C GLY A 121 2.77 -0.63 11.84
N LYS A 122 2.63 0.24 12.85
CA LYS A 122 3.35 1.52 12.91
C LYS A 122 4.88 1.35 12.87
N GLU A 123 5.38 0.22 13.35
CA GLU A 123 6.80 -0.13 13.41
C GLU A 123 7.40 -0.28 12.00
N ILE A 124 6.59 -0.62 11.00
CA ILE A 124 7.01 -0.81 9.60
C ILE A 124 6.52 0.29 8.65
N ILE A 125 6.14 1.46 9.18
CA ILE A 125 5.81 2.63 8.36
C ILE A 125 6.97 2.96 7.41
N GLN A 126 8.19 3.07 7.93
CA GLN A 126 9.35 3.43 7.12
C GLN A 126 9.67 2.39 6.02
N PRO A 127 9.77 1.09 6.32
CA PRO A 127 9.83 0.05 5.29
C PRO A 127 8.73 0.16 4.24
N THR A 128 7.47 0.34 4.66
CA THR A 128 6.32 0.39 3.75
C THR A 128 6.39 1.59 2.80
N LEU A 129 6.69 2.78 3.31
CA LEU A 129 6.82 3.98 2.47
C LEU A 129 8.00 3.86 1.49
N ARG A 130 9.13 3.28 1.93
CA ARG A 130 10.26 2.99 1.02
C ARG A 130 9.86 2.01 -0.08
N GLN A 131 9.14 0.95 0.26
CA GLN A 131 8.66 -0.07 -0.69
C GLN A 131 7.72 0.55 -1.73
N LEU A 132 6.76 1.38 -1.31
CA LEU A 132 5.86 2.10 -2.21
C LEU A 132 6.63 3.03 -3.16
N ALA A 133 7.58 3.82 -2.62
CA ALA A 133 8.41 4.71 -3.42
C ALA A 133 9.28 3.96 -4.44
N GLN A 134 9.82 2.78 -4.07
CA GLN A 134 10.62 1.94 -4.96
C GLN A 134 9.84 1.48 -6.20
N ILE A 135 8.53 1.24 -6.07
CA ILE A 135 7.66 0.87 -7.18
C ILE A 135 6.95 2.09 -7.80
N GLY A 136 7.30 3.31 -7.39
CA GLY A 136 6.76 4.55 -7.93
C GLY A 136 5.35 4.90 -7.48
N VAL A 137 4.84 4.27 -6.41
CA VAL A 137 3.55 4.60 -5.78
C VAL A 137 3.75 5.68 -4.74
N ASP A 138 2.90 6.70 -4.77
CA ASP A 138 2.87 7.80 -3.81
C ASP A 138 1.41 8.15 -3.51
N PHE A 139 0.99 7.95 -2.25
CA PHE A 139 -0.36 8.26 -1.79
C PHE A 139 -0.52 9.69 -1.26
N SER A 140 0.57 10.44 -1.07
CA SER A 140 0.53 11.74 -0.40
C SER A 140 -0.09 12.87 -1.24
N ARG A 141 -0.12 12.74 -2.57
CA ARG A 141 -0.47 13.80 -3.55
C ARG A 141 -1.83 14.48 -3.39
N ASN A 142 -2.79 13.90 -2.65
CA ASN A 142 -4.10 14.53 -2.38
C ASN A 142 -4.26 15.00 -0.92
N TRP A 143 -3.18 14.97 -0.15
CA TRP A 143 -3.19 15.17 1.30
C TRP A 143 -2.14 16.19 1.75
N ASP A 144 -1.75 17.14 0.90
CA ASP A 144 -0.74 18.16 1.20
C ASP A 144 -1.06 19.00 2.45
N ASP A 145 -2.36 19.12 2.77
CA ASP A 145 -2.86 19.79 3.98
C ASP A 145 -2.71 18.94 5.26
N LEU A 146 -2.47 17.63 5.12
CA LEU A 146 -2.34 16.67 6.21
C LEU A 146 -0.90 16.15 6.27
N GLN A 147 0.01 17.05 6.66
CA GLN A 147 1.44 16.75 6.76
C GLN A 147 1.81 16.06 8.06
N GLY A 148 2.85 15.23 8.00
CA GLY A 148 3.42 14.57 9.16
C GLY A 148 2.66 13.30 9.59
N VAL A 149 2.81 12.97 10.87
CA VAL A 149 2.21 11.77 11.49
C VAL A 149 0.98 12.21 12.27
N ILE A 150 -0.20 11.77 11.83
CA ILE A 150 -1.46 12.06 12.51
C ILE A 150 -1.85 10.82 13.32
N ARG A 151 -1.90 10.97 14.64
CA ARG A 151 -2.51 9.97 15.52
C ARG A 151 -4.02 10.17 15.47
N LEU A 152 -4.75 9.14 15.07
CA LEU A 152 -6.20 9.26 14.85
C LEU A 152 -6.99 9.24 16.16
N ASP A 153 -6.42 8.66 17.20
CA ASP A 153 -6.95 8.64 18.57
C ASP A 153 -5.79 8.37 19.55
N GLU A 154 -5.82 8.96 20.75
CA GLU A 154 -4.72 8.81 21.74
C GLU A 154 -4.58 7.38 22.26
N SER A 155 -5.67 6.62 22.30
CA SER A 155 -5.72 5.23 22.77
C SER A 155 -5.51 4.22 21.65
N SER A 156 -5.54 4.66 20.40
CA SER A 156 -5.43 3.80 19.21
C SER A 156 -4.00 3.72 18.68
N PRO A 157 -3.54 2.53 18.24
CA PRO A 157 -2.29 2.41 17.50
C PRO A 157 -2.41 2.87 16.04
N ALA A 158 -3.59 3.33 15.60
CA ALA A 158 -3.84 3.73 14.22
C ALA A 158 -3.23 5.11 13.91
N ILE A 159 -2.50 5.17 12.80
CA ILE A 159 -1.78 6.37 12.36
C ILE A 159 -2.10 6.63 10.90
N PHE A 160 -2.36 7.90 10.56
CA PHE A 160 -2.34 8.37 9.18
C PHE A 160 -1.00 9.06 8.88
N ARG A 161 -0.39 8.70 7.75
CA ARG A 161 0.86 9.31 7.28
C ARG A 161 0.97 9.17 5.76
N GLU A 162 1.26 10.29 5.08
CA GLU A 162 1.58 10.30 3.64
C GLU A 162 0.49 9.59 2.78
N GLY A 163 -0.78 9.79 3.13
CA GLY A 163 -1.92 9.17 2.43
C GLY A 163 -2.20 7.70 2.82
N VAL A 164 -1.53 7.17 3.83
CA VAL A 164 -1.68 5.78 4.31
C VAL A 164 -2.20 5.75 5.73
N ILE A 165 -3.27 4.98 5.98
CA ILE A 165 -3.77 4.62 7.31
C ILE A 165 -3.17 3.26 7.68
N PHE A 166 -2.33 3.25 8.72
CA PHE A 166 -1.73 2.06 9.32
C PHE A 166 -2.57 1.61 10.52
N CYS A 167 -3.26 0.48 10.39
CA CYS A 167 -4.19 -0.01 11.42
C CYS A 167 -3.49 -0.80 12.54
N SER A 168 -2.23 -1.19 12.38
CA SER A 168 -1.49 -2.01 13.36
C SER A 168 -2.25 -3.27 13.80
N GLY A 169 -2.82 -3.99 12.83
CA GLY A 169 -3.62 -5.20 13.05
C GLY A 169 -5.02 -4.97 13.62
N SER A 170 -5.43 -3.72 13.84
CA SER A 170 -6.79 -3.36 14.26
C SER A 170 -7.79 -3.48 13.10
N ASP A 171 -9.08 -3.46 13.42
CA ASP A 171 -10.15 -3.46 12.42
C ASP A 171 -10.07 -2.22 11.52
N LYS A 172 -10.04 -2.44 10.19
CA LYS A 172 -9.89 -1.38 9.19
C LYS A 172 -11.07 -0.40 9.19
N GLY A 173 -12.29 -0.89 9.43
CA GLY A 173 -13.48 -0.05 9.57
C GLY A 173 -13.33 0.90 10.75
N VAL A 174 -12.93 0.38 11.91
CA VAL A 174 -12.70 1.17 13.13
C VAL A 174 -11.62 2.24 12.91
N CYS A 175 -10.50 1.91 12.26
CA CYS A 175 -9.46 2.90 11.93
C CYS A 175 -9.95 3.96 10.94
N LEU A 176 -10.77 3.57 9.95
CA LEU A 176 -11.37 4.51 9.02
C LEU A 176 -12.38 5.44 9.70
N ASP A 177 -13.18 4.94 10.64
CA ASP A 177 -14.12 5.76 11.45
C ASP A 177 -13.38 6.86 12.22
N MET A 178 -12.24 6.53 12.85
CA MET A 178 -11.39 7.54 13.50
C MET A 178 -10.90 8.60 12.51
N PHE A 179 -10.44 8.18 11.33
CA PHE A 179 -10.03 9.11 10.28
C PHE A 179 -11.18 9.99 9.78
N PHE A 180 -12.38 9.43 9.62
CA PHE A 180 -13.56 10.17 9.21
C PHE A 180 -14.04 11.16 10.26
N LYS A 181 -13.95 10.82 11.55
CA LYS A 181 -14.19 11.75 12.66
C LYS A 181 -13.19 12.91 12.64
N TYR A 182 -11.91 12.60 12.47
CA TYR A 182 -10.85 13.60 12.28
C TYR A 182 -11.18 14.55 11.13
N LEU A 183 -11.51 14.03 9.93
CA LEU A 183 -11.85 14.90 8.79
C LEU A 183 -13.04 15.83 9.05
N LYS A 184 -14.07 15.34 9.76
CA LYS A 184 -15.26 16.14 10.10
C LYS A 184 -14.94 17.25 11.09
N GLU A 185 -14.13 16.96 12.11
CA GLU A 185 -13.72 17.93 13.12
C GLU A 185 -12.96 19.11 12.49
N TYR A 186 -12.08 18.83 11.53
CA TYR A 186 -11.28 19.83 10.84
C TYR A 186 -11.93 20.38 9.56
N ALA A 187 -13.26 20.23 9.43
CA ALA A 187 -14.09 20.75 8.34
C ALA A 187 -13.56 20.46 6.92
N LYS A 188 -12.91 19.30 6.74
CA LYS A 188 -12.41 18.86 5.44
C LYS A 188 -13.54 18.26 4.61
N SER A 189 -13.32 18.15 3.28
CA SER A 189 -14.26 17.51 2.37
C SER A 189 -14.56 16.07 2.83
N PHE A 190 -15.85 15.73 2.87
CA PHE A 190 -16.32 14.40 3.27
C PHE A 190 -16.98 13.69 2.07
N PRO A 191 -16.70 12.40 1.84
CA PRO A 191 -17.21 11.70 0.66
C PRO A 191 -18.73 11.55 0.70
N ALA A 192 -19.35 11.55 -0.48
CA ALA A 192 -20.71 11.03 -0.64
C ALA A 192 -20.70 9.53 -0.97
N HIS A 193 -19.57 9.05 -1.49
CA HIS A 193 -19.37 7.67 -1.92
C HIS A 193 -17.95 7.21 -1.58
N VAL A 194 -17.80 5.94 -1.22
CA VAL A 194 -16.49 5.30 -1.02
C VAL A 194 -16.39 4.09 -1.91
N VAL A 195 -15.31 4.01 -2.69
CA VAL A 195 -14.90 2.78 -3.38
C VAL A 195 -13.73 2.20 -2.60
N MET A 196 -13.81 0.94 -2.20
CA MET A 196 -12.68 0.25 -1.58
C MET A 196 -12.30 -0.99 -2.37
N MET A 197 -11.00 -1.20 -2.56
CA MET A 197 -10.45 -2.46 -3.07
C MET A 197 -9.57 -3.12 -2.02
N ASP A 198 -9.81 -4.41 -1.79
CA ASP A 198 -9.10 -5.21 -0.77
C ASP A 198 -9.16 -6.69 -1.16
N ASP A 199 -8.10 -7.44 -0.89
CA ASP A 199 -8.02 -8.88 -1.16
C ASP A 199 -8.75 -9.72 -0.10
N ALA A 200 -9.34 -9.12 0.93
CA ALA A 200 -10.09 -9.86 1.94
C ALA A 200 -11.49 -9.26 2.14
N ARG A 201 -12.51 -10.06 1.82
CA ARG A 201 -13.92 -9.64 1.91
C ARG A 201 -14.30 -9.09 3.30
N ARG A 202 -13.80 -9.71 4.38
CA ARG A 202 -14.05 -9.24 5.76
C ARG A 202 -13.66 -7.77 5.99
N HIS A 203 -12.61 -7.28 5.30
CA HIS A 203 -12.15 -5.90 5.41
C HIS A 203 -13.10 -4.94 4.69
N LEU A 204 -13.62 -5.35 3.53
CA LEU A 204 -14.68 -4.62 2.82
C LEU A 204 -15.94 -4.53 3.67
N GLU A 205 -16.38 -5.63 4.28
CA GLU A 205 -17.57 -5.68 5.14
C GLU A 205 -17.41 -4.79 6.40
N ALA A 206 -16.21 -4.76 6.99
CA ALA A 206 -15.92 -3.88 8.12
C ALA A 206 -16.01 -2.40 7.75
N VAL A 207 -15.43 -2.03 6.59
CA VAL A 207 -15.46 -0.65 6.09
C VAL A 207 -16.87 -0.26 5.63
N GLU A 208 -17.60 -1.15 4.95
CA GLU A 208 -18.99 -0.94 4.53
C GLU A 208 -19.86 -0.45 5.69
N LYS A 209 -19.79 -1.14 6.84
CA LYS A 209 -20.57 -0.81 8.04
C LYS A 209 -20.31 0.63 8.50
N VAL A 210 -19.05 1.04 8.51
CA VAL A 210 -18.64 2.38 8.94
C VAL A 210 -19.05 3.44 7.91
N VAL A 211 -18.80 3.20 6.62
CA VAL A 211 -19.18 4.11 5.54
C VAL A 211 -20.70 4.34 5.53
N ALA A 212 -21.49 3.27 5.66
CA ALA A 212 -22.94 3.34 5.74
C ALA A 212 -23.41 4.11 6.99
N ALA A 213 -22.77 3.90 8.14
CA ALA A 213 -23.09 4.63 9.38
C ALA A 213 -22.85 6.14 9.26
N HIS A 214 -21.96 6.58 8.37
CA HIS A 214 -21.78 8.00 8.04
C HIS A 214 -22.69 8.51 6.91
N GLY A 215 -23.60 7.68 6.42
CA GLY A 215 -24.57 8.02 5.37
C GLY A 215 -23.91 8.24 4.00
N CYS A 216 -22.83 7.53 3.74
CA CYS A 216 -22.14 7.48 2.45
C CYS A 216 -22.50 6.18 1.74
N ASP A 217 -22.58 6.22 0.42
CA ASP A 217 -22.70 5.00 -0.38
C ASP A 217 -21.36 4.25 -0.40
N PHE A 218 -21.40 2.93 -0.57
CA PHE A 218 -20.22 2.08 -0.57
C PHE A 218 -20.20 1.12 -1.76
N THR A 219 -19.05 1.04 -2.44
CA THR A 219 -18.75 -0.02 -3.41
C THR A 219 -17.46 -0.71 -3.02
N GLY A 220 -17.57 -1.94 -2.50
CA GLY A 220 -16.44 -2.81 -2.24
C GLY A 220 -16.07 -3.64 -3.47
N LEU A 221 -14.78 -3.78 -3.72
CA LEU A 221 -14.18 -4.57 -4.78
C LEU A 221 -13.28 -5.62 -4.13
N ARG A 222 -13.78 -6.84 -3.96
CA ARG A 222 -12.97 -7.98 -3.51
C ARG A 222 -12.04 -8.36 -4.64
N TYR A 223 -10.75 -8.11 -4.43
CA TYR A 223 -9.73 -8.24 -5.44
C TYR A 223 -9.06 -9.62 -5.37
N GLY A 224 -9.48 -10.52 -6.25
CA GLY A 224 -9.05 -11.92 -6.27
C GLY A 224 -7.84 -12.22 -7.17
N ARG A 225 -7.13 -11.20 -7.66
CA ARG A 225 -6.04 -11.38 -8.66
C ARG A 225 -4.99 -12.40 -8.26
N LEU A 226 -4.64 -12.42 -6.97
CA LEU A 226 -3.55 -13.24 -6.44
C LEU A 226 -4.03 -14.44 -5.62
N ASP A 227 -5.33 -14.78 -5.66
CA ASP A 227 -5.89 -15.90 -4.88
C ASP A 227 -5.20 -17.22 -5.26
N GLU A 228 -5.08 -17.53 -6.56
CA GLU A 228 -4.41 -18.75 -7.06
C GLU A 228 -2.92 -18.77 -6.72
N LYS A 229 -2.22 -17.64 -6.93
CA LYS A 229 -0.79 -17.52 -6.60
C LYS A 229 -0.55 -17.77 -5.11
N THR A 230 -1.41 -17.21 -4.26
CA THR A 230 -1.36 -17.37 -2.80
C THR A 230 -1.55 -18.83 -2.41
N ALA A 231 -2.49 -19.53 -3.03
CA ALA A 231 -2.74 -20.95 -2.78
C ALA A 231 -1.54 -21.84 -3.17
N GLN A 232 -0.71 -21.39 -4.12
CA GLN A 232 0.49 -22.09 -4.59
C GLN A 232 1.79 -21.65 -3.89
N TRP A 233 1.69 -20.85 -2.81
CA TRP A 233 2.84 -20.35 -2.07
C TRP A 233 3.80 -21.46 -1.62
N ASN A 234 5.11 -21.22 -1.74
CA ASN A 234 6.13 -22.24 -1.50
C ASN A 234 6.87 -22.04 -0.16
N ARG A 235 6.41 -22.77 0.87
CA ARG A 235 7.03 -22.76 2.21
C ARG A 235 8.53 -23.05 2.20
N LYS A 236 8.96 -24.09 1.48
CA LYS A 236 10.38 -24.51 1.46
C LYS A 236 11.28 -23.39 0.92
N LYS A 237 10.82 -22.69 -0.13
CA LYS A 237 11.53 -21.56 -0.71
C LYS A 237 11.53 -20.35 0.23
N ALA A 238 10.42 -20.05 0.90
CA ALA A 238 10.35 -18.96 1.89
C ALA A 238 11.32 -19.19 3.06
N ILE A 239 11.37 -20.40 3.61
CA ILE A 239 12.31 -20.76 4.69
C ILE A 239 13.76 -20.65 4.22
N LYS A 240 14.08 -21.15 3.02
CA LYS A 240 15.42 -20.99 2.44
C LYS A 240 15.81 -19.51 2.33
N GLN A 241 14.90 -18.66 1.85
CA GLN A 241 15.11 -17.22 1.76
C GLN A 241 15.32 -16.57 3.13
N LEU A 242 14.57 -16.99 4.15
CA LEU A 242 14.73 -16.49 5.52
C LEU A 242 16.12 -16.84 6.07
N HIS A 243 16.63 -18.04 5.83
CA HIS A 243 17.98 -18.42 6.27
C HIS A 243 19.08 -17.63 5.58
N THR A 244 18.97 -17.43 4.27
CA THR A 244 19.93 -16.60 3.54
C THR A 244 19.92 -15.19 4.10
N LEU A 245 18.75 -14.59 4.28
CA LEU A 245 18.62 -13.26 4.86
C LEU A 245 19.19 -13.21 6.28
N SER A 246 18.86 -14.18 7.13
CA SER A 246 19.28 -14.14 8.53
C SER A 246 20.79 -14.31 8.67
N ALA A 247 21.40 -15.23 7.92
CA ALA A 247 22.84 -15.43 7.95
C ALA A 247 23.64 -14.19 7.54
N GLU A 248 23.08 -13.36 6.65
CA GLU A 248 23.76 -12.19 6.09
C GLU A 248 23.46 -10.89 6.85
N GLN A 249 22.24 -10.74 7.39
CA GLN A 249 21.73 -9.44 7.86
C GLN A 249 21.31 -9.44 9.33
N PHE A 250 21.05 -10.59 9.96
CA PHE A 250 20.49 -10.61 11.30
C PHE A 250 21.59 -10.55 12.37
N THR A 251 21.37 -9.71 13.37
CA THR A 251 22.20 -9.64 14.58
C THR A 251 22.01 -10.87 15.47
N GLU A 252 22.87 -11.08 16.47
CA GLU A 252 22.71 -12.17 17.44
C GLU A 252 21.34 -12.15 18.15
N GLN A 253 20.83 -10.97 18.50
CA GLN A 253 19.51 -10.82 19.10
C GLN A 253 18.39 -11.26 18.15
N GLN A 254 18.51 -10.93 16.86
CA GLN A 254 17.55 -11.32 15.83
C GLN A 254 17.65 -12.81 15.49
N GLN A 255 18.83 -13.41 15.61
CA GLN A 255 19.00 -14.86 15.53
C GLN A 255 18.34 -15.58 16.71
N ALA A 256 18.42 -15.01 17.92
CA ALA A 256 17.72 -15.56 19.09
C ALA A 256 16.19 -15.56 18.93
N LEU A 257 15.64 -14.57 18.21
CA LEU A 257 14.21 -14.56 17.83
C LEU A 257 13.85 -15.76 16.95
N LEU A 258 14.69 -16.11 15.96
CA LEU A 258 14.49 -17.30 15.12
C LEU A 258 14.55 -18.59 15.94
N ALA A 259 15.48 -18.67 16.91
CA ALA A 259 15.59 -19.80 17.82
C ALA A 259 14.34 -19.94 18.71
N THR A 260 13.79 -18.81 19.19
CA THR A 260 12.54 -18.77 19.97
C THR A 260 11.36 -19.34 19.18
N LEU A 261 11.28 -18.99 17.90
CA LEU A 261 10.26 -19.50 16.98
C LEU A 261 10.56 -20.91 16.45
N GLN A 262 11.65 -21.53 16.91
CA GLN A 262 12.10 -22.86 16.47
C GLN A 262 12.06 -23.01 14.94
N ILE A 263 12.52 -21.98 14.22
CA ILE A 263 12.58 -22.03 12.77
C ILE A 263 13.60 -23.13 12.39
N PRO A 264 13.20 -24.15 11.59
CA PRO A 264 14.09 -25.26 11.23
C PRO A 264 15.36 -24.73 10.58
N PRO A 265 16.56 -25.27 10.83
CA PRO A 265 17.78 -24.79 10.16
C PRO A 265 17.76 -25.08 8.65
N ALA A 266 18.50 -24.28 7.87
CA ALA A 266 18.70 -24.57 6.45
C ALA A 266 19.33 -25.96 6.28
N SER A 267 18.78 -26.78 5.37
CA SER A 267 19.41 -28.05 5.03
C SER A 267 20.85 -27.79 4.53
N PRO A 268 21.86 -28.58 4.95
CA PRO A 268 23.28 -28.27 4.73
C PRO A 268 23.79 -28.40 3.28
N SER A 269 22.92 -28.39 2.26
CA SER A 269 23.29 -28.67 0.87
C SER A 269 23.42 -27.45 -0.06
N ALA A 270 23.34 -26.22 0.44
CA ALA A 270 23.47 -25.03 -0.41
C ALA A 270 24.83 -24.32 -0.18
N SER A 271 25.73 -24.41 -1.16
CA SER A 271 26.99 -23.66 -1.13
C SER A 271 26.72 -22.14 -1.24
N PRO A 272 27.48 -21.28 -0.54
CA PRO A 272 27.25 -19.83 -0.50
C PRO A 272 27.43 -19.07 -1.83
N ARG A 273 27.89 -19.73 -2.91
CA ARG A 273 28.34 -19.06 -4.13
C ARG A 273 27.30 -18.91 -5.24
N GLN A 274 26.09 -19.48 -5.11
CA GLN A 274 25.07 -19.42 -6.17
C GLN A 274 23.94 -18.39 -5.93
N THR A 275 23.92 -17.72 -4.77
CA THR A 275 22.81 -16.84 -4.38
C THR A 275 23.05 -15.34 -4.61
N TYR A 276 24.29 -14.93 -4.92
CA TYR A 276 24.67 -13.53 -5.13
C TYR A 276 23.91 -12.84 -6.28
N ALA A 277 23.49 -13.61 -7.29
CA ALA A 277 22.76 -13.08 -8.44
C ALA A 277 21.33 -12.59 -8.08
N PHE A 278 20.67 -13.17 -7.08
CA PHE A 278 19.23 -12.95 -6.89
C PHE A 278 18.89 -11.56 -6.34
N PHE A 279 19.71 -11.00 -5.44
CA PHE A 279 19.50 -9.65 -4.88
C PHE A 279 20.19 -8.53 -5.67
N THR A 280 21.23 -8.85 -6.46
CA THR A 280 21.98 -7.85 -7.25
C THR A 280 21.46 -7.69 -8.68
N GLU A 281 20.97 -8.74 -9.34
CA GLU A 281 20.52 -8.64 -10.73
C GLU A 281 19.18 -7.88 -10.86
N GLN A 282 18.25 -8.01 -9.91
CA GLN A 282 16.97 -7.30 -9.98
C GLN A 282 17.11 -5.79 -9.80
N SER A 283 18.03 -5.30 -8.95
CA SER A 283 18.29 -3.86 -8.81
C SER A 283 18.89 -3.26 -10.10
N SER A 284 19.67 -4.04 -10.84
CA SER A 284 20.27 -3.63 -12.11
C SER A 284 19.24 -3.52 -13.24
N SER A 285 18.21 -4.38 -13.26
CA SER A 285 17.13 -4.36 -14.26
C SER A 285 16.21 -3.13 -14.12
N VAL A 286 15.81 -2.80 -12.89
CA VAL A 286 15.02 -1.60 -12.57
C VAL A 286 15.82 -0.32 -12.85
N SER A 287 17.14 -0.34 -12.60
CA SER A 287 18.04 0.77 -12.95
C SER A 287 18.25 0.95 -14.46
N ARG A 288 17.97 -0.09 -15.27
CA ARG A 288 18.07 -0.06 -16.74
C ARG A 288 16.78 0.45 -17.37
N GLU A 289 15.62 0.06 -16.84
CA GLU A 289 14.31 0.62 -17.25
C GLU A 289 14.16 2.09 -16.85
N LYS A 290 14.62 2.48 -15.66
CA LYS A 290 14.61 3.89 -15.23
C LYS A 290 15.48 4.78 -16.14
N ARG A 291 16.61 4.26 -16.61
CA ARG A 291 17.47 4.97 -17.59
C ARG A 291 16.85 5.09 -18.98
N LEU A 292 16.06 4.10 -19.41
CA LEU A 292 15.36 4.13 -20.70
C LEU A 292 14.15 5.08 -20.68
N LEU A 293 13.47 5.21 -19.54
CA LEU A 293 12.37 6.17 -19.37
C LEU A 293 12.88 7.62 -19.25
N GLU A 294 14.01 7.85 -18.58
CA GLU A 294 14.64 9.17 -18.46
C GLU A 294 15.35 9.64 -19.74
N SER A 295 15.78 8.71 -20.62
CA SER A 295 16.31 9.09 -21.94
C SER A 295 15.22 9.52 -22.91
N ASN A 296 14.03 8.90 -22.83
CA ASN A 296 12.91 9.24 -23.71
C ASN A 296 12.21 10.56 -23.32
N SER A 297 12.37 11.06 -22.09
CA SER A 297 11.79 12.34 -21.66
C SER A 297 12.67 13.56 -21.97
N LYS A 298 13.93 13.36 -22.39
CA LYS A 298 14.86 14.47 -22.69
C LYS A 298 14.86 14.90 -24.15
N ASP A 299 14.34 14.07 -25.05
CA ASP A 299 14.25 14.42 -26.47
C ASP A 299 12.99 15.24 -26.81
N ASP A 300 11.96 15.23 -25.95
CA ASP A 300 10.73 16.01 -26.18
C ASP A 300 10.84 17.48 -25.75
N ASP A 301 11.78 17.82 -24.85
CA ASP A 301 11.92 19.19 -24.31
C ASP A 301 12.91 20.08 -25.10
N ALA A 302 13.69 19.49 -26.02
CA ALA A 302 14.63 20.24 -26.87
C ALA A 302 13.97 20.90 -28.10
N GLY A 303 12.70 20.58 -28.39
CA GLY A 303 11.95 21.11 -29.53
C GLY A 303 11.23 22.44 -29.29
N MET A 304 11.07 22.89 -28.05
CA MET A 304 10.12 23.97 -27.71
C MET A 304 10.77 25.28 -27.20
N ILE A 305 12.03 25.53 -27.56
CA ILE A 305 12.70 26.84 -27.31
C ILE A 305 13.39 27.37 -28.58
N ARG A 306 12.65 27.50 -29.68
CA ARG A 306 13.02 28.39 -30.80
C ARG A 306 11.78 28.99 -31.45
N GLY A 307 11.25 30.05 -30.86
CA GLY A 307 10.16 30.77 -31.51
C GLY A 307 9.51 31.84 -30.65
N LYS A 308 10.27 32.86 -30.22
CA LYS A 308 9.72 34.16 -29.77
C LYS A 308 10.85 35.17 -29.58
N ALA A 309 11.40 35.66 -30.69
CA ALA A 309 12.23 36.87 -30.70
C ALA A 309 12.21 37.52 -32.08
N ARG A 310 11.09 38.15 -32.44
CA ARG A 310 11.07 39.25 -33.41
C ARG A 310 9.69 39.90 -33.44
N MET A 311 9.54 41.01 -32.74
CA MET A 311 8.73 42.14 -33.20
C MET A 311 8.98 43.31 -32.26
N ARG A 312 9.84 44.23 -32.69
CA ARG A 312 9.71 45.67 -32.46
C ARG A 312 10.69 46.44 -33.34
N SER A 313 10.13 47.49 -33.95
CA SER A 313 10.74 48.69 -34.56
C SER A 313 10.95 48.75 -36.07
N ALA A 314 10.64 49.97 -36.57
CA ALA A 314 10.75 50.58 -37.89
C ALA A 314 9.67 50.18 -38.92
N SER A 315 8.94 51.10 -39.57
CA SER A 315 9.18 52.54 -39.80
C SER A 315 7.95 53.22 -40.42
N LEU A 316 7.86 54.54 -40.18
CA LEU A 316 7.03 55.51 -40.88
C LEU A 316 7.26 55.51 -42.41
N SER A 317 6.20 55.77 -43.18
CA SER A 317 6.00 56.98 -44.00
C SER A 317 5.33 56.76 -45.38
N ARG A 318 4.49 57.77 -45.71
CA ARG A 318 4.00 58.24 -47.03
C ARG A 318 2.76 57.58 -47.65
N GLY A 319 1.80 58.45 -47.99
CA GLY A 319 0.61 58.18 -48.79
C GLY A 319 -0.59 58.91 -48.22
#